data_AF-A0A926CII9-F1
#
_entry.id   AF-A0A926CII9-F1
#
_cell.length_a   1.000
_cell.length_b   1.000
_cell.length_c   1.000
_cell.angle_alpha   90.00
_cell.angle_beta   90.00
_cell.angle_gamma   90.00
#
_symmetry.space_group_name_H-M   'P 1'
#
loop_
_entity.id
_entity.type
_entity.pdbx_description
1 polymer ?
#
loop_
_entity_poly.entity_id
_entity_poly.type
_entity_poly.pdbx_seq_one_letter_code
_entity_poly.pdbx_strand_id
1 'polypeptide(L)'
;VRAGAIGDVVQTVGLGPHRLNRALRDPWFFDRAKYGGILVDIASHQIDQFLAFAGVADAEIVLARAGNVAHPEDPGFEDFGEIVLSAGAASAYIKVDWFTPDGLPTWGDGRLFVTGTTGSIELRKYVDVAGRPGKDHLFLVDGKAARYIDCSDAKLPYYERLRRDIVERTETAMTHAHCYKVCELALKAQAAAQPIISTRDESRGGRGESTQQR
;
A
#
# COMPACT_ATOMS: atom_id res chain seq x y z
N VAL A 1 18.71 -3.90 3.37
CA VAL A 1 18.59 -2.76 4.31
C VAL A 1 19.42 -2.97 5.57
N ARG A 2 19.03 -3.83 6.54
CA ARG A 2 19.76 -4.00 7.83
C ARG A 2 21.26 -4.25 7.75
N ALA A 3 21.75 -4.90 6.69
CA ALA A 3 23.19 -5.12 6.45
C ALA A 3 23.94 -3.89 5.87
N GLY A 4 23.31 -2.71 5.82
CA GLY A 4 23.92 -1.47 5.32
C GLY A 4 24.01 -1.34 3.80
N ALA A 5 23.39 -2.25 3.03
CA ALA A 5 23.55 -2.32 1.57
C ALA A 5 23.15 -1.05 0.79
N ILE A 6 22.37 -0.15 1.39
CA ILE A 6 21.92 1.10 0.78
C ILE A 6 22.19 2.32 1.68
N GLY A 7 22.95 2.16 2.77
CA GLY A 7 23.08 3.18 3.81
C GLY A 7 21.78 3.38 4.60
N ASP A 8 21.58 4.61 5.08
CA ASP A 8 20.39 5.01 5.83
C ASP A 8 19.20 5.21 4.87
N VAL A 9 18.01 4.76 5.27
CA VAL A 9 16.81 4.90 4.45
C VAL A 9 16.33 6.34 4.44
N VAL A 10 16.14 6.89 3.24
CA VAL A 10 15.63 8.24 2.99
C VAL A 10 14.14 8.19 2.61
N GLN A 11 13.74 7.20 1.83
CA GLN A 11 12.35 7.10 1.38
C GLN A 11 11.91 5.66 1.09
N THR A 12 10.64 5.38 1.38
CA THR A 12 9.93 4.24 0.79
C THR A 12 8.83 4.69 -0.15
N VAL A 13 8.72 4.08 -1.33
CA VAL A 13 7.56 4.24 -2.22
C VAL A 13 6.85 2.90 -2.33
N GLY A 14 5.68 2.80 -1.69
CA GLY A 14 4.86 1.59 -1.64
C GLY A 14 3.68 1.68 -2.59
N LEU A 15 3.60 0.75 -3.55
CA LEU A 15 2.49 0.65 -4.50
C LEU A 15 1.73 -0.66 -4.24
N GLY A 16 0.45 -0.56 -3.92
CA GLY A 16 -0.41 -1.68 -3.58
C GLY A 16 -1.68 -1.76 -4.43
N PRO A 17 -1.57 -1.94 -5.76
CA PRO A 17 -2.73 -2.25 -6.58
C PRO A 17 -3.23 -3.67 -6.27
N HIS A 18 -4.55 -3.83 -6.21
CA HIS A 18 -5.22 -5.10 -6.01
C HIS A 18 -6.34 -5.29 -7.04
N ARG A 19 -6.62 -6.54 -7.40
CA ARG A 19 -7.75 -6.90 -8.26
C ARG A 19 -9.02 -6.91 -7.43
N LEU A 20 -10.02 -6.13 -7.87
CA LEU A 20 -11.30 -6.03 -7.17
C LEU A 20 -12.01 -7.38 -7.06
N ASN A 21 -12.10 -8.14 -8.16
CA ASN A 21 -12.84 -9.39 -8.22
C ASN A 21 -14.28 -9.25 -7.68
N ARG A 22 -14.99 -8.20 -8.12
CA ARG A 22 -16.28 -7.75 -7.56
C ARG A 22 -17.29 -8.87 -7.36
N ALA A 23 -17.43 -9.77 -8.33
CA ALA A 23 -18.39 -10.88 -8.28
C ALA A 23 -18.13 -11.89 -7.14
N LEU A 24 -16.94 -11.90 -6.56
CA LEU A 24 -16.56 -12.78 -5.45
C LEU A 24 -16.62 -12.09 -4.08
N ARG A 25 -17.01 -10.81 -4.03
CA ARG A 25 -17.00 -10.02 -2.81
C ARG A 25 -18.34 -10.09 -2.10
N ASP A 26 -18.31 -10.37 -0.81
CA ASP A 26 -19.46 -10.21 0.06
C ASP A 26 -19.87 -8.73 0.16
N PRO A 27 -21.15 -8.43 0.44
CA PRO A 27 -21.63 -7.06 0.54
C PRO A 27 -20.89 -6.17 1.55
N TRP A 28 -20.30 -6.74 2.60
CA TRP A 28 -19.55 -5.97 3.61
C TRP A 28 -18.30 -5.29 3.03
N PHE A 29 -17.75 -5.81 1.94
CA PHE A 29 -16.56 -5.29 1.29
C PHE A 29 -16.78 -3.88 0.70
N PHE A 30 -18.04 -3.54 0.38
CA PHE A 30 -18.44 -2.24 -0.16
C PHE A 30 -19.07 -1.33 0.90
N ASP A 31 -18.98 -1.71 2.18
CA ASP A 31 -19.53 -0.98 3.32
C ASP A 31 -18.38 -0.41 4.17
N ARG A 32 -18.08 0.88 4.01
CA ARG A 32 -17.00 1.57 4.72
C ARG A 32 -17.04 1.39 6.24
N ALA A 33 -18.22 1.25 6.84
CA ALA A 33 -18.33 1.03 8.28
C ALA A 33 -17.82 -0.35 8.71
N LYS A 34 -17.75 -1.32 7.79
CA LYS A 34 -17.29 -2.70 8.05
C LYS A 34 -15.83 -2.91 7.67
N TYR A 35 -15.42 -2.49 6.46
CA TYR A 35 -14.03 -2.69 6.02
C TYR A 35 -13.07 -1.56 6.47
N GLY A 36 -13.61 -0.43 6.92
CA GLY A 36 -12.85 0.65 7.58
C GLY A 36 -12.29 1.72 6.64
N GLY A 37 -12.40 1.56 5.32
CA GLY A 37 -11.78 2.46 4.33
C GLY A 37 -10.47 1.92 3.77
N ILE A 38 -10.11 2.35 2.56
CA ILE A 38 -9.01 1.73 1.78
C ILE A 38 -7.63 1.92 2.44
N LEU A 39 -7.45 3.02 3.17
CA LEU A 39 -6.22 3.31 3.90
C LEU A 39 -6.08 2.45 5.16
N VAL A 40 -7.20 2.13 5.82
CA VAL A 40 -7.23 1.17 6.94
C VAL A 40 -6.96 -0.24 6.44
N ASP A 41 -7.61 -0.64 5.36
CA ASP A 41 -7.55 -1.99 4.82
C ASP A 41 -6.16 -2.27 4.21
N ILE A 42 -5.91 -1.81 2.99
CA ILE A 42 -4.74 -2.24 2.21
C ILE A 42 -3.53 -1.31 2.31
N ALA A 43 -3.68 -0.05 2.72
CA ALA A 43 -2.52 0.83 2.93
C ALA A 43 -1.75 0.49 4.23
N SER A 44 -2.41 -0.17 5.20
CA SER A 44 -1.78 -0.66 6.44
C SER A 44 -0.50 -1.46 6.18
N HIS A 45 -0.49 -2.31 5.13
CA HIS A 45 0.68 -3.08 4.72
C HIS A 45 1.88 -2.20 4.31
N GLN A 46 1.62 -1.06 3.67
CA GLN A 46 2.68 -0.16 3.20
C GLN A 46 3.17 0.74 4.35
N ILE A 47 2.29 1.07 5.30
CA ILE A 47 2.65 1.74 6.56
C ILE A 47 3.59 0.83 7.38
N ASP A 48 3.23 -0.44 7.55
CA ASP A 48 4.08 -1.47 8.19
C ASP A 48 5.47 -1.53 7.54
N GLN A 49 5.51 -1.59 6.21
CA GLN A 49 6.77 -1.62 5.46
C GLN A 49 7.59 -0.35 5.67
N PHE A 50 6.98 0.83 5.67
CA PHE A 50 7.71 2.07 5.95
C PHE A 50 8.36 2.04 7.34
N LEU A 51 7.58 1.78 8.39
CA LEU A 51 8.10 1.74 9.77
C LEU A 51 9.24 0.71 9.89
N ALA A 52 9.05 -0.49 9.31
CA ALA A 52 10.01 -1.57 9.38
C ALA A 52 11.31 -1.30 8.59
N PHE A 53 11.23 -0.71 7.39
CA PHE A 53 12.41 -0.45 6.57
C PHE A 53 13.15 0.82 6.99
N ALA A 54 12.43 1.88 7.35
CA ALA A 54 13.03 3.10 7.87
C ALA A 54 13.56 2.93 9.31
N GLY A 55 13.12 1.89 10.03
CA GLY A 55 13.56 1.63 11.40
C GLY A 55 13.03 2.68 12.38
N VAL A 56 11.83 3.19 12.12
CA VAL A 56 11.19 4.24 12.91
C VAL A 56 9.99 3.68 13.67
N ALA A 57 9.76 4.17 14.88
CA ALA A 57 8.68 3.70 15.75
C ALA A 57 7.36 4.47 15.58
N ASP A 58 7.37 5.60 14.86
CA ASP A 58 6.22 6.46 14.62
C ASP A 58 6.43 7.30 13.35
N ALA A 59 5.36 7.93 12.86
CA ALA A 59 5.37 8.83 11.71
C ALA A 59 4.24 9.86 11.75
N GLU A 60 4.44 10.99 11.10
CA GLU A 60 3.42 12.01 10.88
C GLU A 60 2.74 11.81 9.53
N ILE A 61 1.43 12.02 9.47
CA ILE A 61 0.65 12.02 8.23
C ILE A 61 0.72 13.41 7.62
N VAL A 62 1.44 13.55 6.51
CA VAL A 62 1.61 14.82 5.78
C VAL A 62 0.46 15.02 4.80
N LEU A 63 0.04 13.94 4.14
CA LEU A 63 -1.07 13.92 3.20
C LEU A 63 -1.81 12.60 3.32
N ALA A 64 -3.14 12.65 3.23
CA ALA A 64 -3.97 11.47 3.04
C ALA A 64 -5.13 11.83 2.11
N ARG A 65 -5.40 10.96 1.14
CA ARG A 65 -6.56 11.06 0.24
C ARG A 65 -7.15 9.68 0.04
N ALA A 66 -8.47 9.60 -0.04
CA ALA A 66 -9.19 8.37 -0.36
C ALA A 66 -10.52 8.69 -1.04
N GLY A 67 -11.01 7.80 -1.89
CA GLY A 67 -12.32 7.98 -2.49
C GLY A 67 -12.70 6.91 -3.49
N ASN A 68 -13.92 7.08 -4.02
CA ASN A 68 -14.46 6.30 -5.11
C ASN A 68 -14.34 7.09 -6.41
N VAL A 69 -13.50 6.63 -7.32
CA VAL A 69 -13.21 7.33 -8.57
C VAL A 69 -14.00 6.74 -9.73
N ALA A 70 -14.20 5.41 -9.75
CA ALA A 70 -14.72 4.69 -10.90
C ALA A 70 -15.80 3.63 -10.61
N HIS A 71 -16.25 3.47 -9.36
CA HIS A 71 -17.31 2.53 -8.95
C HIS A 71 -18.52 3.26 -8.35
N PRO A 72 -19.19 4.19 -9.07
CA PRO A 72 -20.29 4.99 -8.52
C PRO A 72 -21.49 4.15 -8.05
N GLU A 73 -21.61 2.90 -8.50
CA GLU A 73 -22.61 1.95 -8.03
C GLU A 73 -22.39 1.47 -6.58
N ASP A 74 -21.19 1.67 -6.02
CA ASP A 74 -20.82 1.34 -4.65
C ASP A 74 -20.40 2.60 -3.87
N PRO A 75 -21.33 3.48 -3.48
CA PRO A 75 -20.99 4.76 -2.85
C PRO A 75 -20.26 4.61 -1.50
N GLY A 76 -20.37 3.45 -0.85
CA GLY A 76 -19.65 3.12 0.39
C GLY A 76 -18.26 2.54 0.18
N PHE A 77 -17.80 2.37 -1.06
CA PHE A 77 -16.50 1.79 -1.40
C PHE A 77 -15.49 2.85 -1.79
N GLU A 78 -14.21 2.59 -1.51
CA GLU A 78 -13.09 3.43 -1.91
C GLU A 78 -12.16 2.59 -2.78
N ASP A 79 -11.97 3.00 -4.04
CA ASP A 79 -11.20 2.27 -5.05
C ASP A 79 -9.78 2.82 -5.25
N PHE A 80 -9.48 3.97 -4.63
CA PHE A 80 -8.16 4.60 -4.62
C PHE A 80 -7.86 5.29 -3.28
N GLY A 81 -6.61 5.21 -2.85
CA GLY A 81 -6.10 5.97 -1.73
C GLY A 81 -4.59 6.22 -1.82
N GLU A 82 -4.15 7.32 -1.22
CA GLU A 82 -2.74 7.66 -1.10
C GLU A 82 -2.40 8.36 0.21
N ILE A 83 -1.18 8.14 0.70
CA ILE A 83 -0.65 8.69 1.95
C ILE A 83 0.78 9.18 1.71
N VAL A 84 1.11 10.33 2.28
CA VAL A 84 2.51 10.74 2.52
C VAL A 84 2.78 10.70 4.01
N LEU A 85 3.80 9.97 4.42
CA LEU A 85 4.28 9.92 5.81
C LEU A 85 5.65 10.57 5.94
N SER A 86 5.93 11.14 7.12
CA SER A 86 7.23 11.72 7.48
C SER A 86 7.69 11.20 8.84
N ALA A 87 8.96 10.84 8.96
CA ALA A 87 9.58 10.45 10.22
C ALA A 87 11.04 10.91 10.25
N GLY A 88 11.27 12.13 10.75
CA GLY A 88 12.59 12.76 10.77
C GLY A 88 13.16 12.94 9.37
N ALA A 89 14.28 12.27 9.06
CA ALA A 89 14.92 12.33 7.75
C ALA A 89 14.34 11.34 6.72
N ALA A 90 13.44 10.44 7.15
CA ALA A 90 12.81 9.45 6.28
C ALA A 90 11.37 9.84 5.93
N SER A 91 10.91 9.47 4.73
CA SER A 91 9.53 9.68 4.29
C SER A 91 8.95 8.47 3.57
N ALA A 92 7.62 8.41 3.43
CA ALA A 92 6.97 7.45 2.57
C ALA A 92 5.96 8.11 1.63
N TYR A 93 5.88 7.61 0.40
CA TYR A 93 4.69 7.75 -0.44
C TYR A 93 4.04 6.38 -0.60
N ILE A 94 2.74 6.33 -0.32
CA ILE A 94 1.94 5.10 -0.36
C ILE A 94 0.79 5.35 -1.31
N LYS A 95 0.61 4.46 -2.30
CA LYS A 95 -0.55 4.45 -3.19
C LYS A 95 -1.18 3.05 -3.19
N VAL A 96 -2.47 2.99 -2.97
CA VAL A 96 -3.26 1.77 -3.01
C VAL A 96 -4.47 1.95 -3.90
N ASP A 97 -4.87 0.90 -4.59
CA ASP A 97 -6.01 0.95 -5.49
C ASP A 97 -6.59 -0.44 -5.77
N TRP A 98 -7.83 -0.44 -6.25
CA TRP A 98 -8.56 -1.62 -6.69
C TRP A 98 -8.63 -1.73 -8.23
N PHE A 99 -7.66 -1.14 -8.94
CA PHE A 99 -7.66 -1.01 -10.41
C PHE A 99 -6.75 -1.99 -11.13
N THR A 100 -6.38 -3.12 -10.52
CA THR A 100 -5.56 -4.12 -11.23
C THR A 100 -6.31 -4.65 -12.45
N PRO A 101 -5.76 -4.49 -13.68
CA PRO A 101 -6.44 -4.91 -14.90
C PRO A 101 -6.45 -6.43 -15.07
N ASP A 102 -7.41 -6.94 -15.84
CA ASP A 102 -7.55 -8.37 -16.15
C ASP A 102 -6.37 -8.92 -16.97
N GLY A 103 -5.68 -8.06 -17.72
CA GLY A 103 -4.48 -8.43 -18.47
C GLY A 103 -3.26 -8.74 -17.58
N LEU A 104 -3.30 -8.42 -16.28
CA LEU A 104 -2.21 -8.76 -15.37
C LEU A 104 -2.31 -10.24 -14.95
N PRO A 105 -1.23 -11.04 -15.01
CA PRO A 105 -1.30 -12.47 -14.69
C PRO A 105 -1.50 -12.75 -13.19
N THR A 106 -1.35 -11.73 -12.34
CA THR A 106 -1.46 -11.82 -10.88
C THR A 106 -2.57 -10.92 -10.36
N TRP A 107 -2.83 -10.99 -9.06
CA TRP A 107 -3.83 -10.17 -8.38
C TRP A 107 -3.42 -8.71 -8.16
N GLY A 108 -2.19 -8.33 -8.51
CA GLY A 108 -1.66 -6.98 -8.39
C GLY A 108 -0.19 -6.89 -8.79
N ASP A 109 0.24 -5.72 -9.28
CA ASP A 109 1.66 -5.37 -9.47
C ASP A 109 2.17 -4.63 -8.23
N GLY A 110 2.26 -5.36 -7.12
CA GLY A 110 2.72 -4.82 -5.84
C GLY A 110 4.21 -4.49 -5.87
N ARG A 111 4.55 -3.22 -5.61
CA ARG A 111 5.95 -2.75 -5.60
C ARG A 111 6.33 -2.06 -4.31
N LEU A 112 7.62 -2.08 -4.03
CA LEU A 112 8.24 -1.25 -3.00
C LEU A 112 9.59 -0.75 -3.50
N PHE A 113 9.79 0.56 -3.49
CA PHE A 113 11.10 1.15 -3.65
C PHE A 113 11.62 1.58 -2.28
N VAL A 114 12.87 1.26 -1.96
CA VAL A 114 13.55 1.73 -0.75
C VAL A 114 14.80 2.47 -1.19
N THR A 115 14.76 3.78 -1.07
CA THR A 115 15.88 4.67 -1.39
C THR A 115 16.67 4.91 -0.11
N GLY A 116 17.97 4.63 -0.15
CA GLY A 116 18.89 4.97 0.91
C GLY A 116 19.98 5.94 0.45
N THR A 117 20.82 6.39 1.38
CA THR A 117 21.87 7.39 1.12
C THR A 117 22.97 6.93 0.16
N THR A 118 23.17 5.62 0.00
CA THR A 118 24.25 5.05 -0.85
C THR A 118 23.78 3.97 -1.82
N GLY A 119 22.46 3.79 -1.96
CA GLY A 119 21.89 2.83 -2.89
C GLY A 119 20.36 2.80 -2.86
N SER A 120 19.77 1.90 -3.64
CA SER A 120 18.33 1.71 -3.72
C SER A 120 17.97 0.25 -3.92
N ILE A 121 16.76 -0.10 -3.49
CA ILE A 121 16.13 -1.39 -3.71
C ILE A 121 14.79 -1.18 -4.42
N GLU A 122 14.50 -1.95 -5.47
CA GLU A 122 13.15 -2.16 -6.00
C GLU A 122 12.73 -3.61 -5.69
N LEU A 123 11.57 -3.77 -5.08
CA LEU A 123 10.88 -5.06 -4.94
C LEU A 123 9.72 -5.10 -5.92
N ARG A 124 9.69 -6.13 -6.77
CA ARG A 124 8.49 -6.51 -7.55
C ARG A 124 7.93 -7.78 -6.95
N LYS A 125 6.91 -7.62 -6.10
CA LYS A 125 6.45 -8.66 -5.16
C LYS A 125 5.83 -9.85 -5.90
N TYR A 126 5.00 -9.58 -6.90
CA TYR A 126 4.15 -10.63 -7.49
C TYR A 126 4.44 -10.92 -8.96
N VAL A 127 5.01 -9.97 -9.70
CA VAL A 127 5.23 -10.09 -11.13
C VAL A 127 6.30 -9.12 -11.62
N ASP A 128 7.11 -9.55 -12.58
CA ASP A 128 7.90 -8.65 -13.44
C ASP A 128 7.16 -8.48 -14.78
N VAL A 129 6.43 -7.38 -14.95
CA VAL A 129 5.51 -7.19 -16.09
C VAL A 129 6.25 -7.26 -17.41
N ALA A 130 5.86 -8.24 -18.25
CA ALA A 130 6.52 -8.57 -19.52
C ALA A 130 8.03 -8.86 -19.38
N GLY A 131 8.49 -9.19 -18.18
CA GLY A 131 9.88 -9.42 -17.84
C GLY A 131 10.13 -10.87 -17.41
N ARG A 132 10.89 -11.03 -16.33
CA ARG A 132 11.28 -12.34 -15.80
C ARG A 132 10.06 -13.13 -15.31
N PRO A 133 10.06 -14.47 -15.46
CA PRO A 133 9.03 -15.29 -14.87
C PRO A 133 9.14 -15.30 -13.34
N GLY A 134 8.02 -15.52 -12.66
CA GLY A 134 7.97 -15.69 -11.21
C GLY A 134 7.52 -14.43 -10.46
N LYS A 135 7.87 -14.41 -9.18
CA LYS A 135 7.53 -13.39 -8.18
C LYS A 135 8.75 -13.13 -7.31
N ASP A 136 8.61 -12.29 -6.28
CA ASP A 136 9.65 -12.06 -5.28
C ASP A 136 10.98 -11.56 -5.89
N HIS A 137 10.90 -10.64 -6.87
CA HIS A 137 12.06 -10.05 -7.54
C HIS A 137 12.63 -8.89 -6.72
N LEU A 138 13.93 -8.92 -6.45
CA LEU A 138 14.64 -7.82 -5.79
C LEU A 138 15.73 -7.28 -6.73
N PHE A 139 15.69 -5.97 -6.98
CA PHE A 139 16.74 -5.25 -7.67
C PHE A 139 17.47 -4.36 -6.67
N LEU A 140 18.76 -4.54 -6.53
CA LEU A 140 19.62 -3.76 -5.62
C LEU A 140 20.65 -3.01 -6.46
N VAL A 141 20.69 -1.69 -6.31
CA VAL A 141 21.71 -0.83 -6.91
C VAL A 141 22.45 -0.13 -5.78
N ASP A 142 23.77 -0.27 -5.74
CA ASP A 142 24.64 0.43 -4.80
C ASP A 142 25.84 1.04 -5.51
N GLY A 143 26.78 1.63 -4.77
CA GLY A 143 28.00 2.21 -5.32
C GLY A 143 28.94 1.22 -6.04
N LYS A 144 28.59 -0.07 -6.14
CA LYS A 144 29.38 -1.10 -6.82
C LYS A 144 28.72 -1.63 -8.08
N ALA A 145 27.44 -2.00 -8.02
CA ALA A 145 26.73 -2.58 -9.17
C ALA A 145 25.21 -2.58 -8.99
N ALA A 146 24.51 -2.72 -10.12
CA ALA A 146 23.13 -3.17 -10.16
C ALA A 146 23.06 -4.70 -10.14
N ARG A 147 22.20 -5.27 -9.30
CA ARG A 147 22.06 -6.72 -9.10
C ARG A 147 20.59 -7.11 -9.05
N TYR A 148 20.24 -8.16 -9.76
CA TYR A 148 18.98 -8.88 -9.59
C TYR A 148 19.19 -10.02 -8.60
N ILE A 149 18.27 -10.18 -7.65
CA ILE A 149 18.26 -11.24 -6.66
C ILE A 149 16.87 -11.88 -6.69
N ASP A 150 16.82 -13.15 -7.07
CA ASP A 150 15.63 -13.98 -6.93
C ASP A 150 15.42 -14.31 -5.45
N CYS A 151 14.29 -13.90 -4.88
CA CYS A 151 13.97 -14.11 -3.46
C CYS A 151 12.91 -15.19 -3.23
N SER A 152 12.58 -16.00 -4.24
CA SER A 152 11.56 -17.06 -4.13
C SER A 152 11.86 -18.09 -3.03
N ASP A 153 13.14 -18.36 -2.77
CA ASP A 153 13.60 -19.27 -1.70
C ASP A 153 13.90 -18.56 -0.37
N ALA A 154 13.58 -17.26 -0.25
CA ALA A 154 13.78 -16.54 1.00
C ALA A 154 12.87 -17.12 2.10
N LYS A 155 13.48 -17.49 3.23
CA LYS A 155 12.73 -18.02 4.39
C LYS A 155 11.75 -16.98 4.92
N LEU A 156 10.56 -17.44 5.35
CA LEU A 156 9.50 -16.63 5.93
C LEU A 156 9.37 -16.92 7.45
N PRO A 157 10.12 -16.23 8.32
CA PRO A 157 10.26 -16.65 9.72
C PRO A 157 9.09 -16.24 10.62
N TYR A 158 8.10 -15.49 10.13
CA TYR A 158 7.07 -14.87 10.98
C TYR A 158 6.31 -15.89 11.83
N TYR A 159 5.75 -16.95 11.24
CA TYR A 159 4.96 -17.93 11.98
C TYR A 159 5.79 -18.79 12.93
N GLU A 160 7.03 -19.11 12.56
CA GLU A 160 7.97 -19.80 13.46
C GLU A 160 8.22 -18.96 14.71
N ARG A 161 8.53 -17.67 14.51
CA ARG A 161 8.75 -16.72 15.59
C ARG A 161 7.50 -16.46 16.41
N LEU A 162 6.33 -16.31 15.78
CA LEU A 162 5.07 -16.08 16.48
C LEU A 162 4.71 -17.25 17.40
N ARG A 163 4.90 -18.49 16.93
CA ARG A 163 4.69 -19.68 17.77
C ARG A 163 5.62 -19.66 18.98
N ARG A 164 6.89 -19.30 18.80
CA ARG A 164 7.85 -19.17 19.88
C ARG A 164 7.45 -18.05 20.85
N ASP A 165 7.08 -16.88 20.33
CA ASP A 165 6.64 -15.72 21.09
C ASP A 165 5.43 -16.04 21.99
N ILE A 166 4.49 -16.87 21.51
CA ILE A 166 3.35 -17.34 22.31
C ILE A 166 3.82 -18.18 23.50
N VAL A 167 4.72 -19.14 23.28
CA VAL A 167 5.21 -20.09 24.29
C VAL A 167 6.14 -19.41 25.29
N GLU A 168 7.09 -18.62 24.79
CA GLU A 168 8.14 -17.98 25.58
C GLU A 168 7.74 -16.60 26.11
N ARG A 169 6.57 -16.08 25.71
CA ARG A 169 6.07 -14.75 26.09
C ARG A 169 7.01 -13.63 25.64
N THR A 170 7.52 -13.73 24.41
CA THR A 170 8.44 -12.77 23.77
C THR A 170 7.78 -12.08 22.57
N GLU A 171 8.51 -11.24 21.83
CA GLU A 171 7.99 -10.45 20.69
C GLU A 171 8.97 -10.41 19.50
N THR A 172 9.58 -11.56 19.18
CA THR A 172 10.61 -11.67 18.13
C THR A 172 10.06 -11.69 16.70
N ALA A 173 8.78 -12.00 16.51
CA ALA A 173 8.10 -11.95 15.22
C ALA A 173 7.84 -10.50 14.79
N MET A 174 7.28 -9.72 15.71
CA MET A 174 6.96 -8.30 15.57
C MET A 174 6.64 -7.76 16.96
N THR A 175 7.08 -6.55 17.28
CA THR A 175 6.77 -5.95 18.58
C THR A 175 5.29 -5.58 18.66
N HIS A 176 4.72 -5.68 19.85
CA HIS A 176 3.31 -5.31 20.05
C HIS A 176 3.06 -3.83 19.73
N ALA A 177 3.99 -2.96 20.15
CA ALA A 177 3.94 -1.53 19.88
C ALA A 177 3.96 -1.21 18.38
N HIS A 178 4.76 -1.93 17.58
CA HIS A 178 4.79 -1.75 16.12
C HIS A 178 3.44 -2.10 15.49
N CYS A 179 2.88 -3.25 15.86
CA CYS A 179 1.57 -3.68 15.35
C CYS A 179 0.48 -2.63 15.62
N TYR A 180 0.38 -2.13 16.86
CA TYR A 180 -0.58 -1.08 17.21
C TYR A 180 -0.30 0.23 16.49
N LYS A 181 0.97 0.59 16.30
CA LYS A 181 1.32 1.83 15.61
C LYS A 181 0.86 1.81 14.15
N VAL A 182 1.04 0.68 13.45
CA VAL A 182 0.55 0.53 12.08
C VAL A 182 -0.97 0.75 12.03
N CYS A 183 -1.72 0.11 12.93
CA CYS A 183 -3.17 0.29 13.02
C CYS A 183 -3.56 1.74 13.32
N GLU A 184 -2.88 2.38 14.28
CA GLU A 184 -3.11 3.77 14.66
C GLU A 184 -2.90 4.72 13.47
N LEU A 185 -1.79 4.59 12.75
CA LEU A 185 -1.47 5.43 11.59
C LEU A 185 -2.47 5.21 10.46
N ALA A 186 -2.88 3.97 10.19
CA ALA A 186 -3.86 3.66 9.16
C ALA A 186 -5.23 4.30 9.48
N LEU A 187 -5.69 4.18 10.73
CA LEU A 187 -6.92 4.80 11.21
C LEU A 187 -6.86 6.33 11.16
N LYS A 188 -5.75 6.93 11.61
CA LYS A 188 -5.54 8.39 11.54
C LYS A 188 -5.48 8.88 10.10
N ALA A 189 -4.80 8.17 9.20
CA ALA A 189 -4.71 8.54 7.79
C ALA A 189 -6.08 8.50 7.13
N GLN A 190 -6.88 7.46 7.38
CA GLN A 190 -8.25 7.38 6.87
C GLN A 190 -9.15 8.48 7.45
N ALA A 191 -9.04 8.79 8.74
CA ALA A 191 -9.82 9.84 9.38
C ALA A 191 -9.46 11.24 8.84
N ALA A 192 -8.19 11.46 8.50
CA ALA A 192 -7.69 12.72 7.93
C ALA A 192 -7.79 12.81 6.40
N ALA A 193 -8.25 11.74 5.73
CA ALA A 193 -8.21 11.65 4.28
C ALA A 193 -9.13 12.69 3.63
N GLN A 194 -8.57 13.50 2.73
CA GLN A 194 -9.35 14.36 1.87
C GLN A 194 -10.07 13.52 0.81
N PRO A 195 -11.37 13.77 0.55
CA PRO A 195 -12.13 13.01 -0.43
C PRO A 195 -11.59 13.23 -1.83
N ILE A 196 -11.56 12.17 -2.63
CA ILE A 196 -11.29 12.25 -4.07
C ILE A 196 -12.63 12.35 -4.79
N ILE A 197 -12.90 13.50 -5.40
CA ILE A 197 -14.15 13.76 -6.12
C ILE A 197 -13.96 13.39 -7.58
N SER A 198 -14.81 12.49 -8.10
CA SER A 198 -14.86 12.15 -9.52
C SER A 198 -15.58 13.25 -10.30
N THR A 199 -14.92 13.85 -11.30
CA THR A 199 -15.50 14.91 -12.15
C THR A 199 -16.63 14.41 -13.06
N ARG A 200 -16.93 13.11 -13.08
CA ARG A 200 -18.00 12.54 -13.90
C ARG A 200 -19.41 12.95 -13.44
N ASP A 201 -19.58 13.37 -12.19
CA ASP A 201 -20.87 13.82 -11.65
C ASP A 201 -21.31 15.20 -12.17
N GLU A 202 -20.39 16.12 -12.48
CA GLU A 202 -20.75 17.46 -12.96
C GLU A 202 -21.37 17.44 -14.37
N SER A 203 -21.03 16.43 -15.18
CA SER A 203 -21.47 16.34 -16.58
C SER A 203 -22.91 15.83 -16.78
N ARG A 204 -23.54 15.25 -15.74
CA ARG A 204 -24.91 14.70 -15.82
C ARG A 204 -26.00 15.64 -15.28
N GLY A 205 -25.65 16.72 -14.59
CA GLY A 205 -26.61 17.69 -14.02
C GLY A 205 -27.06 18.83 -14.94
N GLY A 206 -26.58 18.91 -16.18
CA GLY A 206 -26.65 20.14 -17.01
C GLY A 206 -27.39 20.06 -18.35
N ARG A 207 -28.30 19.11 -18.57
CA ARG A 207 -29.19 19.12 -19.75
C ARG A 207 -30.61 18.70 -19.40
N GLY A 208 -31.33 19.60 -18.74
CA GLY A 208 -32.77 19.53 -18.59
C GLY A 208 -33.35 20.92 -18.76
N GLU A 209 -34.23 21.06 -19.76
CA GLU A 209 -35.16 22.18 -19.98
C GLU A 209 -34.60 23.45 -20.65
N SER A 210 -34.60 23.44 -21.99
CA SER A 210 -35.14 24.59 -22.70
C SER A 210 -35.87 24.17 -23.99
N THR A 211 -37.03 24.78 -24.17
CA THR A 211 -37.78 24.93 -25.43
C THR A 211 -38.81 23.84 -25.79
N GLN A 212 -40.00 23.96 -25.19
CA GLN A 212 -41.23 23.90 -25.96
C GLN A 212 -42.35 24.63 -25.22
N GLN A 213 -42.64 25.88 -25.62
CA GLN A 213 -43.95 26.49 -25.50
C GLN A 213 -44.10 27.60 -26.54
N ARG A 214 -44.95 27.26 -27.53
CA ARG A 214 -45.83 28.07 -28.39
C ARG A 214 -45.32 29.37 -29.02
#